data_AF-A0A538LE34-F1
#
_entry.id   AF-A0A538LE34-F1
#
_cell.length_a   1.000
_cell.length_b   1.000
_cell.length_c   1.000
_cell.angle_alpha   90.00
_cell.angle_beta   90.00
_cell.angle_gamma   90.00
#
_symmetry.space_group_name_H-M   'P 1'
#
loop_
_entity.id
_entity.type
_entity.pdbx_description
1 polymer ?
#
loop_
_entity_poly.entity_id
_entity_poly.type
_entity_poly.pdbx_seq_one_letter_code
_entity_poly.pdbx_strand_id
1 'polypeptide(L)'
;MLVGVQASIERALQEGWSIIFEGVHLVPGLLPVDLEGALVCPFVLSIEDETEHAQHFFSRNAGSERPLTSYLDHFGEIRRLQTFVVGRAERQGVPVIENVSAEETSAQIIGMVRSAAEVEAR
;
A
#
# COMPACT_ATOMS: atom_id res chain seq x y z
N MET A 1 -0.47 -18.49 -0.13
CA MET A 1 -0.93 -17.69 1.03
C MET A 1 0.26 -16.96 1.62
N LEU A 2 0.06 -15.72 2.09
CA LEU A 2 1.10 -14.89 2.70
C LEU A 2 1.29 -15.31 4.17
N VAL A 3 1.88 -16.48 4.40
CA VAL A 3 1.98 -17.11 5.74
C VAL A 3 2.65 -16.21 6.78
N GLY A 4 3.66 -15.44 6.39
CA GLY A 4 4.33 -14.50 7.29
C GLY A 4 3.44 -13.33 7.71
N VAL A 5 2.59 -12.82 6.80
CA VAL A 5 1.64 -11.74 7.12
C VAL A 5 0.57 -12.27 8.08
N GLN A 6 0.04 -13.47 7.84
CA GLN A 6 -0.95 -14.08 8.72
C GLN A 6 -0.41 -14.27 10.14
N ALA A 7 0.79 -14.84 10.29
CA ALA A 7 1.42 -15.02 11.60
C ALA A 7 1.62 -13.68 12.34
N SER A 8 2.01 -12.62 11.62
CA SER A 8 2.14 -11.28 12.20
C SER A 8 0.81 -10.68 12.63
N ILE A 9 -0.28 -10.88 11.86
CA ILE A 9 -1.63 -10.45 12.24
C ILE A 9 -2.08 -11.18 13.51
N GLU A 10 -1.96 -12.51 13.54
CA GLU A 10 -2.36 -13.32 14.70
C GLU A 10 -1.63 -12.87 15.97
N ARG A 11 -0.33 -12.59 15.87
CA ARG A 11 0.44 -12.07 16.99
C ARG A 11 -0.01 -10.67 17.40
N ALA A 12 -0.23 -9.76 16.45
CA ALA A 12 -0.70 -8.41 16.74
C ALA A 12 -2.07 -8.41 17.45
N LEU A 13 -2.97 -9.31 17.05
CA LEU A 13 -4.26 -9.54 17.73
C LEU A 13 -4.08 -10.05 19.16
N GLN A 14 -3.16 -11.00 19.38
CA GLN A 14 -2.86 -11.54 20.72
C GLN A 14 -2.23 -10.50 21.65
N GLU A 15 -1.35 -9.65 21.12
CA GLU A 15 -0.60 -8.65 21.89
C GLU A 15 -1.33 -7.30 22.01
N GLY A 16 -2.42 -7.11 21.24
CA GLY A 16 -3.21 -5.88 21.24
C GLY A 16 -2.50 -4.69 20.59
N TRP A 17 -1.67 -4.93 19.57
CA TRP A 17 -0.90 -3.90 18.89
C TRP A 17 -1.42 -3.61 17.48
N SER A 18 -1.34 -2.35 17.06
CA SER A 18 -1.58 -1.96 15.68
C SER A 18 -0.34 -2.23 14.82
N ILE A 19 -0.55 -2.69 13.59
CA ILE A 19 0.52 -2.97 12.63
C ILE A 19 0.15 -2.43 11.24
N ILE A 20 1.16 -1.98 10.49
CA ILE A 20 1.01 -1.59 9.08
C ILE A 20 1.82 -2.58 8.24
N PHE A 21 1.22 -3.12 7.19
CA PHE A 21 1.90 -3.94 6.19
C PHE A 21 2.07 -3.15 4.91
N GLU A 22 3.30 -3.12 4.38
CA GLU A 22 3.63 -2.48 3.11
C GLU A 22 4.36 -3.47 2.21
N GLY A 23 4.01 -3.51 0.93
CA GLY A 23 4.79 -4.25 -0.07
C GLY A 23 4.01 -4.60 -1.33
N VAL A 24 4.72 -4.73 -2.44
CA VAL A 24 4.15 -5.05 -3.77
C VAL A 24 3.47 -6.43 -3.82
N HIS A 25 3.80 -7.33 -2.89
CA HIS A 25 3.21 -8.67 -2.80
C HIS A 25 1.86 -8.69 -2.07
N LEU A 26 1.45 -7.58 -1.46
CA LEU A 26 0.18 -7.44 -0.74
C LEU A 26 -0.94 -7.05 -1.71
N VAL A 27 -1.18 -7.91 -2.71
CA VAL A 27 -2.17 -7.63 -3.76
C VAL A 27 -3.59 -7.70 -3.18
N PRO A 28 -4.47 -6.72 -3.46
CA PRO A 28 -5.87 -6.75 -3.02
C PRO A 28 -6.59 -8.07 -3.31
N GLY A 29 -7.30 -8.57 -2.30
CA GLY A 29 -8.02 -9.85 -2.33
C GLY A 29 -7.18 -11.09 -2.00
N LEU A 30 -5.89 -10.95 -1.65
CA LEU A 30 -5.08 -12.07 -1.14
C LEU A 30 -5.16 -12.24 0.39
N LEU A 31 -5.62 -11.23 1.10
CA LEU A 31 -5.81 -11.24 2.55
C LEU A 31 -7.29 -10.96 2.87
N PRO A 32 -7.84 -11.61 3.91
CA PRO A 32 -9.16 -11.25 4.40
C PRO A 32 -9.15 -9.82 4.93
N VAL A 33 -10.17 -9.05 4.56
CA VAL A 33 -10.41 -7.68 5.07
C VAL A 33 -11.38 -7.67 6.25
N ASP A 34 -12.09 -8.78 6.45
CA ASP A 34 -12.97 -9.02 7.58
C ASP A 34 -12.25 -9.96 8.54
N LEU A 35 -11.62 -9.38 9.56
CA LEU A 35 -10.86 -10.10 10.58
C LEU A 35 -11.48 -9.80 11.94
N GLU A 36 -11.99 -10.85 12.59
CA GLU A 36 -12.57 -10.72 13.92
C GLU A 36 -11.56 -10.12 14.92
N GLY A 37 -11.96 -9.07 15.62
CA GLY A 37 -11.12 -8.38 16.59
C GLY A 37 -10.08 -7.42 16.00
N ALA A 38 -10.11 -7.16 14.67
CA ALA A 38 -9.26 -6.16 14.03
C ALA A 38 -10.04 -5.24 13.10
N LEU A 39 -9.75 -3.94 13.20
CA LEU A 39 -10.10 -2.99 12.15
C LEU A 39 -9.06 -3.06 11.03
N VAL A 40 -9.45 -3.54 9.86
CA VAL A 40 -8.58 -3.64 8.68
C VAL A 40 -8.87 -2.50 7.71
N CYS A 41 -7.86 -1.65 7.46
CA CYS A 41 -7.97 -0.50 6.56
C CYS A 41 -7.07 -0.68 5.33
N PRO A 42 -7.47 -1.47 4.31
CA PRO A 42 -6.66 -1.68 3.12
C PRO A 42 -6.75 -0.48 2.18
N PHE A 43 -5.62 -0.06 1.61
CA PHE A 43 -5.58 0.93 0.53
C PHE A 43 -4.42 0.63 -0.42
N VAL A 44 -4.48 1.18 -1.63
CA VAL A 44 -3.39 1.12 -2.61
C VAL A 44 -2.95 2.55 -2.93
N LEU A 45 -1.64 2.77 -2.98
CA LEU A 45 -1.08 4.02 -3.51
C LEU A 45 -0.84 3.91 -5.02
N SER A 46 -1.22 4.94 -5.76
CA SER A 46 -0.91 5.08 -7.18
C SER A 46 -0.17 6.38 -7.44
N ILE A 47 0.62 6.41 -8.50
CA ILE A 47 1.18 7.65 -9.06
C ILE A 47 0.76 7.68 -10.52
N GLU A 48 0.01 8.69 -10.94
CA GLU A 48 -0.47 8.78 -12.32
C GLU A 48 0.63 9.26 -13.25
N ASP A 49 1.32 10.34 -12.89
CA ASP A 49 2.40 10.94 -13.68
C ASP A 49 3.63 10.01 -13.75
N GLU A 50 3.97 9.56 -14.95
CA GLU A 50 5.10 8.68 -15.20
C GLU A 50 6.45 9.35 -14.97
N THR A 51 6.54 10.65 -15.25
CA THR A 51 7.75 11.44 -15.03
C THR A 51 8.01 11.59 -13.55
N GLU A 52 6.99 11.93 -12.77
CA GLU A 52 7.08 12.02 -11.31
C GLU A 52 7.42 10.66 -10.68
N HIS A 53 6.75 9.61 -11.14
CA HIS A 53 7.02 8.26 -10.68
C HIS A 53 8.48 7.85 -10.96
N ALA A 54 8.99 8.17 -12.14
CA ALA A 54 10.40 7.95 -12.46
C ALA A 54 11.32 8.76 -11.54
N GLN A 55 11.01 10.04 -11.29
CA GLN A 55 11.76 10.94 -10.40
C GLN A 55 11.88 10.43 -8.97
N HIS A 56 10.86 9.75 -8.45
CA HIS A 56 10.92 9.10 -7.13
C HIS A 56 12.01 8.02 -7.02
N PHE A 57 12.44 7.41 -8.11
CA PHE A 57 13.58 6.48 -8.09
C PHE A 57 14.93 7.20 -8.05
N PHE A 58 15.03 8.40 -8.64
CA PHE A 58 16.25 9.22 -8.58
C PHE A 58 16.48 9.78 -7.18
N SER A 59 15.44 10.27 -6.50
CA SER A 59 15.54 10.87 -5.17
C SER A 59 15.98 9.87 -4.09
N ARG A 60 15.58 8.59 -4.22
CA ARG A 60 15.99 7.50 -3.30
C ARG A 60 17.46 7.08 -3.45
N ASN A 61 18.13 7.44 -4.55
CA ASN A 61 19.53 7.07 -4.82
C ASN A 61 20.56 8.11 -4.36
N ALA A 62 20.12 9.26 -3.82
CA ALA A 62 21.04 10.22 -3.21
C ALA A 62 21.80 9.66 -1.97
N GLY A 63 21.49 8.43 -1.54
CA GLY A 63 22.18 7.74 -0.44
C GLY A 63 22.22 6.20 -0.54
N SER A 64 22.04 5.59 -1.71
CA SER A 64 22.13 4.11 -1.84
C SER A 64 22.92 3.66 -3.07
N GLU A 65 23.71 2.57 -2.94
CA GLU A 65 24.58 2.00 -3.98
C GLU A 65 23.84 1.17 -5.05
N ARG A 66 22.51 1.28 -5.16
CA ARG A 66 21.75 0.47 -6.13
C ARG A 66 21.85 1.10 -7.53
N PRO A 67 22.25 0.36 -8.59
CA PRO A 67 22.38 0.94 -9.92
C PRO A 67 21.02 1.39 -10.47
N LEU A 68 20.80 2.70 -10.47
CA LEU A 68 19.62 3.41 -10.98
C LEU A 68 19.25 3.03 -12.43
N THR A 69 20.25 2.74 -13.25
CA THR A 69 20.10 2.32 -14.66
C THR A 69 19.20 1.10 -14.80
N SER A 70 19.36 0.09 -13.95
CA SER A 70 18.54 -1.13 -14.03
C SER A 70 17.05 -0.86 -13.77
N TYR A 71 16.70 0.10 -12.90
CA TYR A 71 15.30 0.39 -12.60
C TYR A 71 14.58 1.13 -13.72
N LEU A 72 15.26 2.04 -14.42
CA LEU A 72 14.71 2.75 -15.58
C LEU A 72 14.52 1.79 -16.76
N ASP A 73 15.44 0.85 -16.95
CA ASP A 73 15.33 -0.19 -17.98
C ASP A 73 14.07 -1.07 -17.78
N HIS A 74 13.64 -1.24 -16.52
CA HIS A 74 12.44 -2.00 -16.14
C HIS A 74 11.24 -1.11 -15.77
N PHE A 75 11.29 0.20 -15.99
CA PHE A 75 10.22 1.12 -15.56
C PHE A 75 8.86 0.75 -16.16
N GLY A 76 8.84 0.32 -17.42
CA GLY A 76 7.62 -0.17 -18.06
C GLY A 76 6.99 -1.39 -17.35
N GLU A 77 7.80 -2.26 -16.76
CA GLU A 77 7.31 -3.41 -15.98
C GLU A 77 6.73 -2.96 -14.63
N ILE A 78 7.35 -1.97 -13.99
CA ILE A 78 6.85 -1.34 -12.77
C ILE A 78 5.49 -0.70 -13.01
N ARG A 79 5.32 0.02 -14.13
CA ARG A 79 4.03 0.60 -14.53
C ARG A 79 2.97 -0.45 -14.76
N ARG A 80 3.30 -1.54 -15.46
CA ARG A 80 2.38 -2.68 -15.66
C ARG A 80 1.97 -3.32 -14.34
N LEU A 81 2.90 -3.45 -13.39
CA LEU A 81 2.59 -3.96 -12.06
C LEU A 81 1.63 -3.03 -11.32
N GLN A 82 1.86 -1.72 -11.34
CA GLN A 82 0.94 -0.73 -10.76
C GLN A 82 -0.46 -0.86 -11.38
N THR A 83 -0.57 -0.88 -12.71
CA THR A 83 -1.85 -1.05 -13.41
C THR A 83 -2.57 -2.33 -12.96
N PHE A 84 -1.83 -3.43 -12.81
CA PHE A 84 -2.39 -4.69 -12.31
C PHE A 84 -2.92 -4.56 -10.87
N VAL A 85 -2.14 -3.96 -9.96
CA VAL A 85 -2.52 -3.82 -8.54
C VAL A 85 -3.69 -2.85 -8.38
N VAL A 86 -3.69 -1.72 -9.08
CA VAL A 86 -4.81 -0.76 -9.11
C VAL A 86 -6.07 -1.43 -9.61
N GLY A 87 -6.01 -2.12 -10.75
CA GLY A 87 -7.18 -2.85 -11.26
C GLY A 87 -7.66 -3.96 -10.31
N ARG A 88 -6.75 -4.57 -9.52
CA ARG A 88 -7.14 -5.49 -8.45
C ARG A 88 -7.86 -4.78 -7.32
N ALA A 89 -7.38 -3.63 -6.86
CA ALA A 89 -8.01 -2.83 -5.83
C ALA A 89 -9.44 -2.44 -6.22
N GLU A 90 -9.63 -1.90 -7.41
CA GLU A 90 -10.94 -1.52 -7.95
C GLU A 90 -11.92 -2.71 -7.94
N ARG A 91 -11.49 -3.88 -8.43
CA ARG A 91 -12.30 -5.11 -8.42
C ARG A 91 -12.64 -5.64 -7.03
N GLN A 92 -11.93 -5.23 -5.99
CA GLN A 92 -12.17 -5.66 -4.61
C GLN A 92 -12.81 -4.56 -3.76
N GLY A 93 -13.09 -3.39 -4.34
CA GLY A 93 -13.60 -2.24 -3.59
C GLY A 93 -12.57 -1.65 -2.62
N VAL A 94 -11.28 -1.92 -2.82
CA VAL A 94 -10.20 -1.32 -2.03
C VAL A 94 -9.91 0.08 -2.58
N PRO A 95 -9.88 1.12 -1.74
CA PRO A 95 -9.60 2.48 -2.19
C PRO A 95 -8.19 2.61 -2.79
N VAL A 96 -8.13 3.32 -3.90
CA VAL A 96 -6.88 3.73 -4.55
C VAL A 96 -6.68 5.20 -4.26
N ILE A 97 -5.53 5.53 -3.69
CA ILE A 97 -5.15 6.88 -3.28
C ILE A 97 -4.00 7.34 -4.17
N GLU A 98 -4.20 8.45 -4.87
CA GLU A 98 -3.15 9.07 -5.66
C GLU A 98 -2.13 9.75 -4.73
N ASN A 99 -0.87 9.39 -4.90
CA ASN A 99 0.24 9.94 -4.12
C ASN A 99 0.78 11.21 -4.79
N VAL A 100 0.11 12.34 -4.56
CA VAL A 100 0.48 13.68 -5.07
C VAL A 100 1.56 14.33 -4.21
N SER A 101 1.46 14.21 -2.89
CA SER A 101 2.48 14.65 -1.94
C SER A 101 2.40 13.84 -0.66
N ALA A 102 3.51 13.73 0.07
CA ALA A 102 3.53 12.98 1.33
C ALA A 102 2.55 13.56 2.37
N GLU A 103 2.40 14.88 2.44
CA GLU A 103 1.50 15.54 3.38
C GLU A 103 0.03 15.28 3.06
N GLU A 104 -0.37 15.52 1.81
CA GLU A 104 -1.76 15.33 1.37
C GLU A 104 -2.16 13.86 1.46
N THR A 105 -1.31 12.96 0.95
CA THR A 105 -1.56 11.52 0.95
C THR A 105 -1.68 10.98 2.37
N SER A 106 -0.81 11.43 3.29
CA SER A 106 -0.88 11.03 4.70
C SER A 106 -2.16 11.53 5.36
N ALA A 107 -2.58 12.78 5.07
CA ALA A 107 -3.81 13.33 5.60
C ALA A 107 -5.05 12.54 5.12
N GLN A 108 -5.08 12.14 3.85
CA GLN A 108 -6.15 11.31 3.29
C GLN A 108 -6.20 9.93 3.94
N ILE A 109 -5.05 9.26 4.12
CA ILE A 109 -4.97 7.94 4.77
C ILE A 109 -5.44 8.03 6.24
N ILE A 110 -4.97 9.03 6.98
CA ILE A 110 -5.37 9.25 8.39
C ILE A 110 -6.88 9.49 8.47
N GLY A 111 -7.43 10.31 7.57
CA GLY A 111 -8.86 10.55 7.46
C GLY A 111 -9.65 9.27 7.24
N MET A 112 -9.21 8.43 6.28
CA MET A 112 -9.82 7.13 5.99
C MET A 112 -9.80 6.21 7.21
N VAL A 113 -8.65 6.06 7.88
CA VAL A 113 -8.53 5.19 9.07
C VAL A 113 -9.43 5.69 10.20
N ARG A 114 -9.50 7.01 10.43
CA ARG A 114 -10.38 7.59 11.45
C ARG A 114 -11.85 7.32 11.14
N SER A 115 -12.28 7.53 9.90
CA SER A 115 -13.66 7.25 9.48
C SER A 115 -14.02 5.78 9.63
N ALA A 116 -13.10 4.86 9.33
CA ALA A 116 -13.33 3.43 9.54
C ALA A 116 -13.50 3.09 11.02
N ALA A 117 -12.68 3.70 11.91
CA ALA A 117 -12.79 3.50 13.35
C ALA A 117 -14.09 4.07 13.95
N GLU A 118 -14.59 5.19 13.43
CA GLU A 118 -15.87 5.77 13.86
C GLU A 118 -17.07 4.88 13.47
N VAL A 119 -17.00 4.20 12.33
CA VAL A 119 -18.05 3.26 11.87
C VAL A 119 -18.07 2.00 12.74
N GLU A 120 -16.91 1.43 13.06
CA GLU A 120 -16.80 0.22 13.89
C GLU A 120 -17.24 0.45 15.34
N ALA A 121 -17.08 1.67 15.86
CA ALA A 121 -17.47 2.03 17.22
C ALA A 121 -18.99 2.18 17.43
N ARG A 122 -19.80 2.09 16.37
CA ARG A 122 -21.25 2.33 16.40
C ARG A 122 -22.05 1.04 16.40
#